data_AF-A0A6A6J4K7-F1
#
_entry.id   AF-A0A6A6J4K7-F1
#
_cell.length_a   1.000
_cell.length_b   1.000
_cell.length_c   1.000
_cell.angle_alpha   90.00
_cell.angle_beta   90.00
_cell.angle_gamma   90.00
#
_symmetry.space_group_name_H-M   'P 1'
#
loop_
_entity.id
_entity.type
_entity.pdbx_description
1 polymer ?
#
loop_
_entity_poly.entity_id
_entity_poly.type
_entity_poly.pdbx_seq_one_letter_code
_entity_poly.pdbx_strand_id
1 'polypeptide(L)'
;MQIMDLQSQLEHLTAQNKSLEEAKAKAEEAIQQAQYQRQVEEQVITEAVQARDREIQQKDIDIAQLRDTLRQLQQEVARLTELNTALTEAGNNLKNETDQRLAQLQTEGEHVHHQWQEATRELEALRAQHAQLTSGMEEAVRGQIALALDDRDAEIARLQTELANAREQIKSLQRQILASKKQGESFLTIRDEDYFDSACQQLCQHVQQWVLRFSKFSDNRACRLSSEIANDVRLDRATREKIETRLDNAILDGSDVDMLLADRVKRRDVFMSVVMTMIWEYVFTRYLFGMDREQRQKLKSLEKTLSEVGPTRAVAQWRAITLTLLSKREQFIQQRAQDTEAVVHEIYSTLAVLLPPPSHLQRQIQESLRNVMRLAVELSIEMRTQRAEYIMLPPLQPEYDTNGDLVAKVTFNASLMNERSGETTSNDELEARGAIVKMVLFPLVVKKGDDFGEGEDEIVVCPAQVLVAKPKDKKVVRVLSGAMSSHQKSSLSLAAPESSVMDLSGSNVF
;
A
#
# COMPACT_ATOMS: atom_id res chain seq x y z
N MET A 1 -39.54 5.21 -196.08
CA MET A 1 -40.17 4.09 -195.35
C MET A 1 -39.42 2.84 -195.75
N GLN A 2 -39.17 1.88 -194.86
CA GLN A 2 -38.31 0.73 -195.17
C GLN A 2 -36.85 1.16 -195.31
N ILE A 3 -36.32 1.82 -194.27
CA ILE A 3 -36.19 1.21 -192.93
C ILE A 3 -35.33 -0.05 -193.15
N MET A 4 -34.01 0.11 -193.08
CA MET A 4 -33.22 0.31 -191.85
C MET A 4 -33.50 -0.73 -190.74
N ASP A 5 -34.70 -1.32 -190.67
CA ASP A 5 -34.96 -2.53 -189.88
C ASP A 5 -34.20 -3.70 -190.44
N LEU A 6 -34.02 -3.73 -191.76
CA LEU A 6 -33.40 -4.88 -192.40
C LEU A 6 -31.88 -4.94 -192.19
N GLN A 7 -31.25 -3.89 -191.67
CA GLN A 7 -29.83 -3.97 -191.32
C GLN A 7 -29.61 -4.31 -189.84
N SER A 8 -30.46 -3.83 -188.92
CA SER A 8 -30.34 -4.12 -187.49
C SER A 8 -30.54 -5.60 -187.15
N GLN A 9 -31.27 -6.34 -187.98
CA GLN A 9 -31.63 -7.72 -187.66
C GLN A 9 -30.55 -8.74 -188.07
N LEU A 10 -29.62 -8.39 -188.97
CA LEU A 10 -28.64 -9.34 -189.47
C LEU A 10 -27.42 -9.52 -188.56
N GLU A 11 -27.03 -8.47 -187.82
CA GLU A 11 -25.88 -8.54 -186.91
C GLU A 11 -26.20 -9.25 -185.58
N HIS A 12 -27.47 -9.28 -185.13
CA HIS A 12 -27.84 -9.92 -183.86
C HIS A 12 -27.78 -11.45 -183.92
N LEU A 13 -28.00 -12.03 -185.10
CA LEU A 13 -28.14 -13.48 -185.27
C LEU A 13 -26.80 -14.23 -185.35
N THR A 14 -25.71 -13.58 -185.76
CA THR A 14 -24.40 -14.24 -185.84
C THR A 14 -23.74 -14.40 -184.48
N ALA A 15 -23.97 -13.48 -183.54
CA ALA A 15 -23.39 -13.54 -182.19
C ALA A 15 -24.00 -14.64 -181.31
N GLN A 16 -25.30 -14.91 -181.48
CA GLN A 16 -25.98 -15.95 -180.69
C GLN A 16 -25.51 -17.37 -181.01
N ASN A 17 -25.10 -17.65 -182.26
CA ASN A 17 -24.71 -19.01 -182.64
C ASN A 17 -23.38 -19.46 -182.01
N LYS A 18 -22.41 -18.56 -181.76
CA LYS A 18 -21.13 -18.94 -181.15
C LYS A 18 -21.24 -19.34 -179.67
N SER A 19 -22.22 -18.80 -178.94
CA SER A 19 -22.37 -19.04 -177.50
C SER A 19 -22.97 -20.41 -177.16
N LEU A 20 -23.70 -21.03 -178.09
CA LEU A 20 -24.42 -22.27 -177.82
C LEU A 20 -23.53 -23.52 -177.92
N GLU A 21 -22.44 -23.49 -178.70
CA GLU A 21 -21.56 -24.66 -178.85
C GLU A 21 -20.68 -24.93 -177.60
N GLU A 22 -20.15 -23.90 -176.94
CA GLU A 22 -19.28 -24.10 -175.76
C GLU A 22 -20.04 -24.66 -174.53
N ALA A 23 -21.33 -24.35 -174.39
CA ALA A 23 -22.14 -24.82 -173.25
C ALA A 23 -22.38 -26.33 -173.29
N LYS A 24 -22.40 -26.94 -174.49
CA LYS A 24 -22.70 -28.36 -174.65
C LYS A 24 -21.56 -29.27 -174.18
N ALA A 25 -20.31 -28.89 -174.41
CA ALA A 25 -19.16 -29.76 -174.15
C ALA A 25 -18.93 -30.06 -172.65
N LYS A 26 -19.22 -29.13 -171.74
CA LYS A 26 -18.97 -29.33 -170.29
C LYS A 26 -19.94 -30.28 -169.60
N ALA A 27 -21.11 -30.55 -170.17
CA ALA A 27 -22.14 -31.33 -169.50
C ALA A 27 -21.87 -32.84 -169.54
N GLU A 28 -21.12 -33.34 -170.54
CA GLU A 28 -20.93 -34.78 -170.74
C GLU A 28 -19.93 -35.41 -169.76
N GLU A 29 -18.95 -34.67 -169.23
CA GLU A 29 -17.89 -35.25 -168.37
C GLU A 29 -18.36 -35.57 -166.93
N ALA A 30 -19.38 -34.90 -166.40
CA ALA A 30 -19.78 -35.02 -165.00
C ALA A 30 -20.55 -36.31 -164.65
N ILE A 31 -21.10 -37.01 -165.65
CA ILE A 31 -22.09 -38.07 -165.38
C ILE A 31 -21.45 -39.43 -165.04
N GLN A 32 -20.24 -39.75 -165.52
CA GLN A 32 -19.69 -41.10 -165.35
C GLN A 32 -19.16 -41.44 -163.94
N GLN A 33 -18.74 -40.48 -163.11
CA GLN A 33 -18.12 -40.80 -161.80
C GLN A 33 -19.11 -41.23 -160.70
N ALA A 34 -20.39 -40.87 -160.77
CA ALA A 34 -21.31 -41.07 -159.66
C ALA A 34 -21.78 -42.52 -159.43
N GLN A 35 -21.63 -43.41 -160.42
CA GLN A 35 -22.24 -44.74 -160.36
C GLN A 35 -21.45 -45.77 -159.53
N TYR A 36 -20.13 -45.67 -159.41
CA TYR A 36 -19.32 -46.70 -158.72
C TYR A 36 -19.40 -46.65 -157.19
N GLN A 37 -19.71 -45.50 -156.58
CA GLN A 37 -19.71 -45.33 -155.12
C GLN A 37 -20.90 -45.99 -154.39
N ARG A 38 -22.05 -46.19 -155.05
CA ARG A 38 -23.27 -46.64 -154.34
C ARG A 38 -23.25 -48.08 -153.84
N GLN A 39 -22.49 -48.97 -154.46
CA GLN A 39 -22.61 -50.40 -154.15
C GLN A 39 -21.92 -50.84 -152.85
N VAL A 40 -20.95 -50.07 -152.34
CA VAL A 40 -20.18 -50.47 -151.14
C VAL A 40 -20.88 -50.08 -149.83
N GLU A 41 -21.69 -49.03 -149.83
CA GLU A 41 -22.38 -48.58 -148.60
C GLU A 41 -23.47 -49.54 -148.11
N GLU A 42 -24.11 -50.28 -149.01
CA GLU A 42 -25.35 -51.00 -148.66
C GLU A 42 -25.11 -52.22 -147.76
N GLN A 43 -23.98 -52.94 -147.91
CA GLN A 43 -23.75 -54.17 -147.15
C GLN A 43 -23.38 -53.93 -145.67
N VAL A 44 -22.66 -52.86 -145.35
CA VAL A 44 -22.16 -52.59 -143.98
C VAL A 44 -23.29 -52.22 -143.01
N ILE A 45 -24.39 -51.65 -143.51
CA ILE A 45 -25.49 -51.13 -142.67
C ILE A 45 -26.26 -52.28 -141.99
N THR A 46 -26.43 -53.42 -142.66
CA THR A 46 -27.35 -54.47 -142.22
C THR A 46 -26.90 -55.21 -140.95
N GLU A 47 -25.61 -55.54 -140.82
CA GLU A 47 -25.10 -56.29 -139.65
C GLU A 47 -25.07 -55.45 -138.37
N ALA A 48 -24.89 -54.14 -138.47
CA ALA A 48 -24.83 -53.24 -137.31
C ALA A 48 -26.17 -53.16 -136.55
N VAL A 49 -27.30 -53.33 -137.25
CA VAL A 49 -28.64 -53.17 -136.67
C VAL A 49 -28.98 -54.35 -135.74
N GLN A 50 -28.69 -55.59 -136.14
CA GLN A 50 -29.11 -56.77 -135.38
C GLN A 50 -28.39 -56.93 -134.02
N ALA A 51 -27.16 -56.44 -133.89
CA ALA A 51 -26.43 -56.46 -132.63
C ALA A 51 -27.06 -55.50 -131.59
N ARG A 52 -27.69 -54.41 -132.04
CA ARG A 52 -28.28 -53.40 -131.15
C ARG A 52 -29.56 -53.87 -130.47
N ASP A 53 -30.42 -54.62 -131.14
CA ASP A 53 -31.72 -54.99 -130.58
C ASP A 53 -31.62 -55.93 -129.38
N ARG A 54 -30.64 -56.84 -129.35
CA ARG A 54 -30.46 -57.77 -128.22
C ARG A 54 -30.00 -57.06 -126.94
N GLU A 55 -29.23 -55.99 -127.08
CA GLU A 55 -28.77 -55.19 -125.94
C GLU A 55 -29.92 -54.43 -125.28
N ILE A 56 -30.96 -54.05 -126.05
CA ILE A 56 -32.10 -53.28 -125.55
C ILE A 56 -32.97 -54.13 -124.61
N GLN A 57 -33.31 -55.36 -124.99
CA GLN A 57 -34.24 -56.19 -124.20
C GLN A 57 -33.69 -56.54 -122.82
N GLN A 58 -32.37 -56.77 -122.71
CA GLN A 58 -31.76 -57.09 -121.43
C GLN A 58 -31.82 -55.90 -120.46
N LYS A 59 -31.69 -54.67 -120.97
CA LYS A 59 -31.82 -53.46 -120.15
C LYS A 59 -33.23 -53.25 -119.62
N ASP A 60 -34.28 -53.67 -120.34
CA ASP A 60 -35.66 -53.48 -119.88
C ASP A 60 -36.01 -54.34 -118.65
N ILE A 61 -35.46 -55.56 -118.56
CA ILE A 61 -35.72 -56.45 -117.42
C ILE A 61 -35.06 -55.90 -116.14
N ASP A 62 -33.83 -55.42 -116.25
CA ASP A 62 -33.10 -54.82 -115.13
C ASP A 62 -33.82 -53.55 -114.61
N ILE A 63 -34.39 -52.74 -115.52
CA ILE A 63 -35.18 -51.55 -115.16
C ILE A 63 -36.40 -51.91 -114.31
N ALA A 64 -37.08 -53.04 -114.57
CA ALA A 64 -38.27 -53.44 -113.82
C ALA A 64 -37.94 -53.84 -112.37
N GLN A 65 -36.90 -54.64 -112.16
CA GLN A 65 -36.49 -55.06 -110.81
C GLN A 65 -35.97 -53.89 -109.95
N LEU A 66 -35.29 -52.94 -110.59
CA LEU A 66 -34.86 -51.71 -109.93
C LEU A 66 -36.05 -50.86 -109.47
N ARG A 67 -37.19 -50.89 -110.17
CA ARG A 67 -38.38 -50.10 -109.77
C ARG A 67 -39.06 -50.63 -108.52
N ASP A 68 -39.20 -51.95 -108.38
CA ASP A 68 -39.88 -52.52 -107.20
C ASP A 68 -39.05 -52.39 -105.93
N THR A 69 -37.73 -52.57 -106.03
CA THR A 69 -36.81 -52.33 -104.91
C THR A 69 -36.81 -50.85 -104.50
N LEU A 70 -36.88 -49.93 -105.47
CA LEU A 70 -37.06 -48.49 -105.19
C LEU A 70 -38.32 -48.21 -104.39
N ARG A 71 -39.43 -48.89 -104.69
CA ARG A 71 -40.73 -48.63 -104.06
C ARG A 71 -40.78 -49.07 -102.59
N GLN A 72 -40.20 -50.21 -102.26
CA GLN A 72 -40.12 -50.66 -100.86
C GLN A 72 -39.19 -49.77 -100.04
N LEU A 73 -38.04 -49.39 -100.62
CA LEU A 73 -37.14 -48.43 -99.97
C LEU A 73 -37.82 -47.08 -99.73
N GLN A 74 -38.65 -46.60 -100.66
CA GLN A 74 -39.41 -45.36 -100.47
C GLN A 74 -40.37 -45.42 -99.27
N GLN A 75 -41.03 -46.55 -99.01
CA GLN A 75 -41.96 -46.68 -97.88
C GLN A 75 -41.25 -46.72 -96.53
N GLU A 76 -40.15 -47.48 -96.42
CA GLU A 76 -39.34 -47.50 -95.20
C GLU A 76 -38.68 -46.15 -94.94
N VAL A 77 -38.24 -45.45 -95.99
CA VAL A 77 -37.77 -44.07 -95.87
C VAL A 77 -38.87 -43.19 -95.28
N ALA A 78 -40.11 -43.22 -95.79
CA ALA A 78 -41.19 -42.39 -95.27
C ALA A 78 -41.46 -42.64 -93.78
N ARG A 79 -41.55 -43.91 -93.36
CA ARG A 79 -41.78 -44.27 -91.96
C ARG A 79 -40.62 -43.84 -91.05
N LEU A 80 -39.39 -44.09 -91.48
CA LEU A 80 -38.20 -43.64 -90.74
C LEU A 80 -38.18 -42.11 -90.64
N THR A 81 -38.63 -41.40 -91.68
CA THR A 81 -38.72 -39.94 -91.67
C THR A 81 -39.67 -39.45 -90.59
N GLU A 82 -40.88 -40.02 -90.49
CA GLU A 82 -41.86 -39.63 -89.46
C GLU A 82 -41.34 -39.89 -88.04
N LEU A 83 -40.72 -41.05 -87.81
CA LEU A 83 -40.19 -41.38 -86.49
C LEU A 83 -38.99 -40.47 -86.13
N ASN A 84 -38.16 -40.13 -87.12
CA ASN A 84 -37.09 -39.16 -86.94
C ASN A 84 -37.65 -37.78 -86.62
N THR A 85 -38.73 -37.34 -87.29
CA THR A 85 -39.36 -36.04 -86.99
C THR A 85 -39.93 -36.00 -85.57
N ALA A 86 -40.62 -37.04 -85.12
CA ALA A 86 -41.18 -37.09 -83.76
C ALA A 86 -40.09 -37.14 -82.67
N LEU A 87 -39.01 -37.90 -82.89
CA LEU A 87 -37.85 -37.91 -81.99
C LEU A 87 -37.12 -36.56 -81.98
N THR A 88 -37.01 -35.91 -83.13
CA THR A 88 -36.41 -34.58 -83.24
C THR A 88 -37.24 -33.54 -82.49
N GLU A 89 -38.57 -33.58 -82.60
CA GLU A 89 -39.47 -32.69 -81.87
C GLU A 89 -39.41 -32.92 -80.35
N ALA A 90 -39.45 -34.19 -79.90
CA ALA A 90 -39.31 -34.52 -78.48
C ALA A 90 -37.93 -34.12 -77.93
N GLY A 91 -36.86 -34.35 -78.70
CA GLY A 91 -35.51 -33.92 -78.36
C GLY A 91 -35.39 -32.40 -78.27
N ASN A 92 -36.01 -31.67 -79.20
CA ASN A 92 -36.03 -30.21 -79.19
C ASN A 92 -36.81 -29.66 -77.99
N ASN A 93 -37.95 -30.24 -77.63
CA ASN A 93 -38.74 -29.79 -76.48
C ASN A 93 -38.00 -30.01 -75.16
N LEU A 94 -37.43 -31.20 -74.96
CA LEU A 94 -36.62 -31.48 -73.76
C LEU A 94 -35.41 -30.56 -73.68
N LYS A 95 -34.72 -30.33 -74.81
CA LYS A 95 -33.61 -29.40 -74.87
C LYS A 95 -34.06 -27.98 -74.51
N ASN A 96 -35.18 -27.50 -75.05
CA ASN A 96 -35.71 -26.18 -74.72
C ASN A 96 -36.09 -26.05 -73.25
N GLU A 97 -36.72 -27.06 -72.64
CA GLU A 97 -37.04 -27.07 -71.21
C GLU A 97 -35.78 -27.09 -70.33
N THR A 98 -34.78 -27.90 -70.69
CA THR A 98 -33.50 -27.92 -69.96
C THR A 98 -32.75 -26.61 -70.12
N ASP A 99 -32.74 -26.02 -71.32
CA ASP A 99 -32.10 -24.74 -71.61
C ASP A 99 -32.79 -23.61 -70.84
N GLN A 100 -34.12 -23.62 -70.74
CA GLN A 100 -34.87 -22.65 -69.94
C GLN A 100 -34.60 -22.77 -68.43
N ARG A 101 -34.59 -24.00 -67.88
CA ARG A 101 -34.27 -24.22 -66.46
C ARG A 101 -32.82 -23.86 -66.14
N LEU A 102 -31.90 -24.20 -67.05
CA LEU A 102 -30.49 -23.87 -66.90
C LEU A 102 -30.29 -22.35 -66.96
N ALA A 103 -30.99 -21.64 -67.86
CA ALA A 103 -30.99 -20.19 -67.90
C ALA A 103 -31.57 -19.57 -66.62
N GLN A 104 -32.69 -20.08 -66.09
CA GLN A 104 -33.27 -19.59 -64.83
C GLN A 104 -32.31 -19.78 -63.65
N LEU A 105 -31.74 -20.98 -63.49
CA LEU A 105 -30.77 -21.27 -62.43
C LEU A 105 -29.49 -20.43 -62.57
N GLN A 106 -29.05 -20.15 -63.80
CA GLN A 106 -27.94 -19.23 -64.05
C GLN A 106 -28.30 -17.83 -63.60
N THR A 107 -29.46 -17.29 -63.97
CA THR A 107 -29.87 -15.93 -63.55
C THR A 107 -30.06 -15.82 -62.03
N GLU A 108 -30.61 -16.84 -61.38
CA GLU A 108 -30.76 -16.87 -59.92
C GLU A 108 -29.40 -17.00 -59.23
N GLY A 109 -28.51 -17.85 -59.75
CA GLY A 109 -27.14 -17.99 -59.29
C GLY A 109 -26.34 -16.69 -59.42
N GLU A 110 -26.47 -15.99 -60.54
CA GLU A 110 -25.87 -14.66 -60.75
C GLU A 110 -26.42 -13.62 -59.78
N HIS A 111 -27.74 -13.62 -59.53
CA HIS A 111 -28.37 -12.68 -58.61
C HIS A 111 -27.92 -12.91 -57.16
N VAL A 112 -27.93 -14.16 -56.69
CA VAL A 112 -27.45 -14.52 -55.35
C VAL A 112 -25.96 -14.21 -55.22
N HIS A 113 -25.16 -14.48 -56.27
CA HIS A 113 -23.75 -14.15 -56.26
C HIS A 113 -23.52 -12.64 -56.17
N HIS A 114 -24.31 -11.83 -56.89
CA HIS A 114 -24.23 -10.38 -56.82
C HIS A 114 -24.57 -9.86 -55.42
N GLN A 115 -25.69 -10.32 -54.83
CA GLN A 115 -26.08 -9.93 -53.47
C GLN A 115 -25.02 -10.35 -52.43
N TRP A 116 -24.45 -11.55 -52.58
CA TRP A 116 -23.38 -12.02 -51.69
C TRP A 116 -22.11 -11.17 -51.84
N GLN A 117 -21.74 -10.79 -53.06
CA GLN A 117 -20.62 -9.88 -53.29
C GLN A 117 -20.88 -8.50 -52.68
N GLU A 118 -22.08 -7.94 -52.83
CA GLU A 118 -22.47 -6.66 -52.24
C GLU A 118 -22.42 -6.71 -50.71
N ALA A 119 -23.05 -7.70 -50.09
CA ALA A 119 -23.03 -7.90 -48.64
C ALA A 119 -21.61 -8.12 -48.10
N THR A 120 -20.76 -8.84 -48.85
CA THR A 120 -19.35 -9.05 -48.48
C THR A 120 -18.58 -7.74 -48.54
N ARG A 121 -18.76 -6.92 -49.59
CA ARG A 121 -18.14 -5.60 -49.69
C ARG A 121 -18.62 -4.65 -48.58
N GLU A 122 -19.90 -4.66 -48.25
CA GLU A 122 -20.45 -3.85 -47.16
C GLU A 122 -19.89 -4.28 -45.80
N LEU A 123 -19.79 -5.58 -45.54
CA LEU A 123 -19.17 -6.10 -44.32
C LEU A 123 -17.67 -5.77 -44.24
N GLU A 124 -16.95 -5.87 -45.36
CA GLU A 124 -15.54 -5.48 -45.43
C GLU A 124 -15.37 -3.97 -45.20
N ALA A 125 -16.23 -3.14 -45.79
CA ALA A 125 -16.22 -1.70 -45.57
C ALA A 125 -16.52 -1.35 -44.11
N LEU A 126 -17.52 -1.99 -43.50
CA LEU A 126 -17.87 -1.77 -42.10
C LEU A 126 -16.76 -2.25 -41.15
N ARG A 127 -16.13 -3.40 -41.45
CA ARG A 127 -14.96 -3.89 -40.71
C ARG A 127 -13.77 -2.95 -40.85
N ALA A 128 -13.51 -2.41 -42.03
CA ALA A 128 -12.45 -1.44 -42.26
C ALA A 128 -12.71 -0.13 -41.49
N GLN A 129 -13.95 0.37 -41.51
CA GLN A 129 -14.36 1.54 -40.71
C GLN A 129 -14.20 1.29 -39.21
N HIS A 130 -14.64 0.14 -38.71
CA HIS A 130 -14.44 -0.22 -37.30
C HIS A 130 -12.97 -0.36 -36.94
N ALA A 131 -12.14 -0.98 -37.80
CA ALA A 131 -10.71 -1.09 -37.56
C ALA A 131 -10.04 0.29 -37.52
N GLN A 132 -10.41 1.19 -38.43
CA GLN A 132 -9.91 2.56 -38.45
C GLN A 132 -10.36 3.36 -37.22
N LEU A 133 -11.62 3.25 -36.82
CA LEU A 133 -12.15 3.93 -35.63
C LEU A 133 -11.48 3.42 -34.35
N THR A 134 -11.36 2.09 -34.20
CA THR A 134 -10.70 1.47 -33.04
C THR A 134 -9.23 1.84 -32.98
N SER A 135 -8.50 1.76 -34.10
CA SER A 135 -7.10 2.19 -34.16
C SER A 135 -6.94 3.67 -33.84
N GLY A 136 -7.80 4.54 -34.37
CA GLY A 136 -7.76 5.98 -34.09
C GLY A 136 -8.10 6.30 -32.63
N MET A 137 -9.05 5.58 -32.02
CA MET A 137 -9.37 5.70 -30.61
C MET A 137 -8.21 5.21 -29.73
N GLU A 138 -7.61 4.05 -30.06
CA GLU A 138 -6.43 3.53 -29.35
C GLU A 138 -5.25 4.51 -29.42
N GLU A 139 -5.00 5.11 -30.58
CA GLU A 139 -3.93 6.09 -30.77
C GLU A 139 -4.22 7.39 -30.00
N ALA A 140 -5.46 7.88 -30.03
CA ALA A 140 -5.88 9.06 -29.26
C ALA A 140 -5.76 8.83 -27.75
N VAL A 141 -6.20 7.65 -27.26
CA VAL A 141 -6.10 7.26 -25.85
C VAL A 141 -4.63 7.11 -25.45
N ARG A 142 -3.80 6.46 -26.27
CA ARG A 142 -2.34 6.39 -26.03
C ARG A 142 -1.70 7.77 -25.99
N GLY A 143 -2.09 8.67 -26.89
CA GLY A 143 -1.61 10.06 -26.89
C GLY A 143 -1.99 10.82 -25.63
N GLN A 144 -3.25 10.69 -25.16
CA GLN A 144 -3.69 11.29 -23.90
C GLN A 144 -2.97 10.71 -22.69
N ILE A 145 -2.75 9.39 -22.65
CA ILE A 145 -1.98 8.74 -21.58
C ILE A 145 -0.53 9.23 -21.61
N ALA A 146 0.10 9.34 -22.78
CA ALA A 146 1.47 9.83 -22.91
C ALA A 146 1.60 11.29 -22.41
N LEU A 147 0.69 12.17 -22.83
CA LEU A 147 0.67 13.57 -22.35
C LEU A 147 0.45 13.64 -20.83
N ALA A 148 -0.47 12.85 -20.28
CA ALA A 148 -0.71 12.82 -18.84
C ALA A 148 0.48 12.24 -18.06
N LEU A 149 1.22 11.29 -18.63
CA LEU A 149 2.47 10.78 -18.03
C LEU A 149 3.57 11.85 -18.06
N ASP A 150 3.76 12.54 -19.19
CA ASP A 150 4.74 13.61 -19.32
C ASP A 150 4.48 14.75 -18.32
N ASP A 151 3.21 15.16 -18.14
CA ASP A 151 2.82 16.17 -17.15
C ASP A 151 3.14 15.72 -15.71
N ARG A 152 2.92 14.43 -15.40
CA ARG A 152 3.20 13.85 -14.08
C ARG A 152 4.69 13.73 -13.83
N ASP A 153 5.46 13.31 -14.84
CA ASP A 153 6.91 13.22 -14.75
C ASP A 153 7.54 14.61 -14.58
N ALA A 154 7.00 15.64 -15.24
CA ALA A 154 7.41 17.03 -15.04
C ALA A 154 7.15 17.51 -13.60
N GLU A 155 5.98 17.20 -13.02
CA GLU A 155 5.66 17.56 -11.64
C GLU A 155 6.52 16.77 -10.63
N ILE A 156 6.78 15.49 -10.88
CA ILE A 156 7.70 14.69 -10.06
C ILE A 156 9.11 15.31 -10.08
N ALA A 157 9.62 15.68 -11.25
CA ALA A 157 10.93 16.31 -11.38
C ALA A 157 10.99 17.66 -10.63
N ARG A 158 9.91 18.44 -10.71
CA ARG A 158 9.77 19.69 -9.95
C ARG A 158 9.78 19.44 -8.45
N LEU A 159 8.95 18.54 -7.95
CA LEU A 159 8.88 18.21 -6.52
C LEU A 159 10.20 17.63 -5.99
N GLN A 160 10.90 16.82 -6.79
CA GLN A 160 12.23 16.32 -6.45
C GLN A 160 13.24 17.47 -6.34
N THR A 161 13.16 18.46 -7.22
CA THR A 161 14.01 19.66 -7.18
C THR A 161 13.70 20.53 -5.96
N GLU A 162 12.41 20.78 -5.67
CA GLU A 162 11.98 21.51 -4.47
C GLU A 162 12.44 20.80 -3.18
N LEU A 163 12.33 19.47 -3.14
CA LEU A 163 12.79 18.65 -2.01
C LEU A 163 14.32 18.72 -1.87
N ALA A 164 15.07 18.63 -2.97
CA ALA A 164 16.51 18.79 -2.97
C ALA A 164 16.93 20.17 -2.44
N ASN A 165 16.28 21.23 -2.91
CA ASN A 165 16.51 22.60 -2.45
C ASN A 165 16.17 22.78 -0.97
N ALA A 166 15.04 22.23 -0.50
CA ALA A 166 14.67 22.27 0.91
C ALA A 166 15.67 21.48 1.79
N ARG A 167 16.14 20.32 1.33
CA ARG A 167 17.20 19.56 2.03
C ARG A 167 18.52 20.33 2.07
N GLU A 168 18.90 21.00 0.99
CA GLU A 168 20.09 21.86 0.94
C GLU A 168 19.94 23.05 1.90
N GLN A 169 18.77 23.69 1.95
CA GLN A 169 18.45 24.74 2.91
C GLN A 169 18.53 24.24 4.35
N ILE A 170 17.96 23.07 4.67
CA ILE A 170 18.08 22.45 5.99
C ILE A 170 19.54 22.20 6.33
N LYS A 171 20.34 21.63 5.41
CA LYS A 171 21.78 21.43 5.64
C LYS A 171 22.53 22.74 5.83
N SER A 172 22.19 23.78 5.06
CA SER A 172 22.78 25.12 5.19
C SER A 172 22.44 25.75 6.53
N LEU A 173 21.17 25.72 6.93
CA LEU A 173 20.69 26.18 8.24
C LEU A 173 21.31 25.37 9.36
N GLN A 174 21.42 24.04 9.24
CA GLN A 174 22.13 23.21 10.21
C GLN A 174 23.62 23.59 10.29
N ARG A 175 24.29 23.86 9.16
CA ARG A 175 25.67 24.36 9.15
C ARG A 175 25.78 25.75 9.80
N GLN A 176 24.84 26.65 9.55
CA GLN A 176 24.79 27.98 10.18
C GLN A 176 24.49 27.88 11.68
N ILE A 177 23.61 26.97 12.11
CA ILE A 177 23.32 26.66 13.51
C ILE A 177 24.55 26.04 14.17
N LEU A 178 25.25 25.12 13.51
CA LEU A 178 26.49 24.52 14.05
C LEU A 178 27.64 25.54 14.10
N ALA A 179 27.74 26.42 13.11
CA ALA A 179 28.74 27.49 13.07
C ALA A 179 28.46 28.58 14.13
N SER A 180 27.19 28.95 14.33
CA SER A 180 26.76 29.87 15.39
C SER A 180 26.88 29.24 16.79
N LYS A 181 26.49 27.97 16.97
CA LYS A 181 26.71 27.21 18.22
C LYS A 181 28.19 27.11 18.59
N LYS A 182 29.09 26.92 17.61
CA LYS A 182 30.55 26.84 17.85
C LYS A 182 31.17 28.17 18.32
N GLN A 183 30.56 29.32 18.06
CA GLN A 183 31.14 30.63 18.39
C GLN A 183 30.61 31.27 19.69
N GLY A 184 29.60 30.69 20.36
CA GLY A 184 29.03 31.32 21.58
C GLY A 184 28.51 30.42 22.71
N GLU A 185 28.38 29.10 22.55
CA GLU A 185 27.61 28.27 23.50
C GLU A 185 28.31 26.98 23.99
N SER A 186 29.64 26.90 23.96
CA SER A 186 30.38 25.69 24.40
C SER A 186 30.28 25.40 25.93
N PHE A 187 29.68 26.30 26.72
CA PHE A 187 29.69 26.19 28.18
C PHE A 187 28.50 25.44 28.78
N LEU A 188 27.33 25.44 28.11
CA LEU A 188 26.07 24.89 28.64
C LEU A 188 25.72 23.57 27.95
N THR A 189 25.39 22.57 28.76
CA THR A 189 24.79 21.31 28.29
C THR A 189 23.27 21.43 28.43
N ILE A 190 22.61 21.73 27.31
CA ILE A 190 21.14 21.83 27.25
C ILE A 190 20.55 20.42 27.26
N ARG A 191 19.56 20.20 28.11
CA ARG A 191 18.80 18.94 28.25
C ARG A 191 17.31 19.22 28.06
N ASP A 192 16.63 18.31 27.40
CA ASP A 192 15.19 18.35 27.14
C ASP A 192 14.37 17.76 28.29
N GLU A 193 13.05 17.87 28.17
CA GLU A 193 12.07 17.36 29.14
C GLU A 193 12.17 15.84 29.29
N ASP A 194 12.32 15.11 28.18
CA ASP A 194 12.41 13.64 28.17
C ASP A 194 13.61 13.14 28.97
N TYR A 195 14.75 13.84 28.88
CA TYR A 195 15.92 13.54 29.71
C TYR A 195 15.61 13.70 31.20
N PHE A 196 14.98 14.81 31.60
CA PHE A 196 14.68 15.06 33.00
C PHE A 196 13.58 14.15 33.55
N ASP A 197 12.57 13.80 32.77
CA ASP A 197 11.59 12.78 33.15
C ASP A 197 12.29 11.43 33.39
N SER A 198 13.12 10.99 32.44
CA SER A 198 13.90 9.75 32.58
C SER A 198 14.81 9.77 33.81
N ALA A 199 15.50 10.89 34.08
CA ALA A 199 16.37 11.03 35.24
C ALA A 199 15.59 11.05 36.57
N CYS A 200 14.41 11.70 36.60
CA CYS A 200 13.50 11.69 37.76
C CYS A 200 12.97 10.27 38.03
N GLN A 201 12.57 9.54 36.98
CA GLN A 201 12.15 8.15 37.09
C GLN A 201 13.27 7.25 37.60
N GLN A 202 14.50 7.42 37.11
CA GLN A 202 15.67 6.70 37.62
C GLN A 202 15.90 6.99 39.11
N LEU A 203 15.83 8.25 39.53
CA LEU A 203 15.95 8.61 40.95
C LEU A 203 14.84 7.94 41.79
N CYS A 204 13.58 8.01 41.34
CA CYS A 204 12.44 7.38 42.00
C CYS A 204 12.65 5.86 42.16
N GLN A 205 13.12 5.18 41.11
CA GLN A 205 13.42 3.74 41.16
C GLN A 205 14.58 3.43 42.11
N HIS A 206 15.66 4.21 42.07
CA HIS A 206 16.82 4.03 42.94
C HIS A 206 16.46 4.20 44.42
N VAL A 207 15.64 5.20 44.76
CA VAL A 207 15.11 5.39 46.12
C VAL A 207 14.25 4.20 46.53
N GLN A 208 13.32 3.76 45.67
CA GLN A 208 12.47 2.61 45.96
C GLN A 208 13.29 1.34 46.22
N GLN A 209 14.27 1.03 45.36
CA GLN A 209 15.12 -0.14 45.52
C GLN A 209 15.95 -0.07 46.80
N TRP A 210 16.44 1.12 47.14
CA TRP A 210 17.17 1.33 48.38
C TRP A 210 16.28 1.10 49.61
N VAL A 211 15.08 1.69 49.64
CA VAL A 211 14.11 1.51 50.73
C VAL A 211 13.68 0.03 50.86
N LEU A 212 13.47 -0.65 49.74
CA LEU A 212 13.16 -2.08 49.71
C LEU A 212 14.28 -2.90 50.38
N ARG A 213 15.54 -2.61 50.03
CA ARG A 213 16.72 -3.30 50.61
C ARG A 213 16.86 -2.98 52.09
N PHE A 214 16.74 -1.70 52.48
CA PHE A 214 16.80 -1.25 53.87
C PHE A 214 15.75 -1.98 54.73
N SER A 215 14.50 -2.04 54.26
CA SER A 215 13.40 -2.72 54.95
C SER A 215 13.61 -4.24 55.03
N LYS A 216 14.11 -4.87 53.95
CA LYS A 216 14.40 -6.31 53.89
C LYS A 216 15.56 -6.74 54.81
N PHE A 217 16.58 -5.91 54.99
CA PHE A 217 17.70 -6.22 55.90
C PHE A 217 17.24 -6.40 57.35
N SER A 218 16.11 -5.80 57.71
CA SER A 218 15.45 -5.93 59.00
C SER A 218 14.04 -6.52 58.88
N ASP A 219 13.82 -7.48 57.96
CA ASP A 219 12.50 -8.09 57.74
C ASP A 219 11.96 -8.80 58.99
N ASN A 220 12.86 -9.36 59.81
CA ASN A 220 12.53 -10.05 61.06
C ASN A 220 12.36 -9.10 62.26
N ARG A 221 12.52 -7.78 62.08
CA ARG A 221 12.36 -6.79 63.16
C ARG A 221 11.08 -5.98 62.96
N ALA A 222 10.34 -5.79 64.04
CA ALA A 222 9.25 -4.82 64.09
C ALA A 222 9.82 -3.40 63.88
N CYS A 223 9.13 -2.61 63.06
CA CYS A 223 9.41 -1.18 63.00
C CYS A 223 8.94 -0.55 64.29
N ARG A 224 9.70 0.40 64.82
CA ARG A 224 9.26 1.22 65.94
C ARG A 224 8.10 2.09 65.49
N LEU A 225 7.08 2.18 66.33
CA LEU A 225 5.90 2.99 66.10
C LEU A 225 6.20 4.47 66.40
N SER A 226 5.47 5.39 65.78
CA SER A 226 5.53 6.83 66.05
C SER A 226 5.33 7.10 67.55
N SER A 227 4.33 6.45 68.14
CA SER A 227 4.05 6.48 69.58
C SER A 227 5.21 5.98 70.46
N GLU A 228 5.98 4.98 70.03
CA GLU A 228 7.17 4.48 70.76
C GLU A 228 8.36 5.44 70.66
N ILE A 229 8.47 6.17 69.55
CA ILE A 229 9.55 7.15 69.34
C ILE A 229 9.27 8.41 70.13
N ALA A 230 8.02 8.88 70.13
CA ALA A 230 7.59 10.03 70.93
C ALA A 230 7.94 9.85 72.43
N ASN A 231 7.85 8.62 72.93
CA ASN A 231 8.13 8.25 74.33
C ASN A 231 9.58 7.83 74.62
N ASP A 232 10.48 7.80 73.63
CA ASP A 232 11.85 7.35 73.82
C ASP A 232 12.75 8.42 74.46
N VAL A 233 13.01 8.26 75.75
CA VAL A 233 13.83 9.20 76.55
C VAL A 233 15.30 9.20 76.12
N ARG A 234 15.77 8.21 75.34
CA ARG A 234 17.16 8.17 74.85
C ARG A 234 17.39 9.12 73.68
N LEU A 235 16.34 9.54 72.99
CA LEU A 235 16.39 10.49 71.89
C LEU A 235 16.17 11.91 72.43
N ASP A 236 16.96 12.85 71.95
CA ASP A 236 16.74 14.26 72.25
C ASP A 236 15.38 14.73 71.70
N ARG A 237 14.80 15.73 72.37
CA ARG A 237 13.46 16.24 72.04
C ARG A 237 13.34 16.68 70.57
N ALA A 238 14.38 17.33 70.05
CA ALA A 238 14.37 17.84 68.68
C ALA A 238 14.35 16.70 67.65
N THR A 239 15.09 15.61 67.87
CA THR A 239 15.05 14.44 66.98
C THR A 239 13.69 13.74 67.00
N ARG A 240 13.06 13.61 68.18
CA ARG A 240 11.71 13.02 68.29
C ARG A 240 10.68 13.83 67.48
N GLU A 241 10.62 15.14 67.73
CA GLU A 241 9.69 16.06 67.05
C GLU A 241 9.92 16.08 65.53
N LYS A 242 11.17 16.04 65.07
CA LYS A 242 11.50 15.94 63.64
C LYS A 242 10.97 14.64 63.01
N ILE A 243 11.15 13.50 63.68
CA ILE A 243 10.70 12.20 63.15
C ILE A 243 9.17 12.16 63.11
N GLU A 244 8.52 12.59 64.19
CA GLU A 244 7.05 12.67 64.31
C GLU A 244 6.47 13.56 63.20
N THR A 245 6.98 14.79 63.05
CA THR A 245 6.57 15.71 61.98
C THR A 245 6.74 15.09 60.58
N ARG A 246 7.83 14.35 60.34
CA ARG A 246 8.06 13.67 59.05
C ARG A 246 7.08 12.53 58.80
N LEU A 247 6.73 11.77 59.84
CA LEU A 247 5.76 10.68 59.74
C LEU A 247 4.34 11.21 59.52
N ASP A 248 3.96 12.28 60.23
CA ASP A 248 2.65 12.92 60.10
C ASP A 248 2.48 13.56 58.72
N ASN A 249 3.50 14.28 58.24
CA ASN A 249 3.47 14.91 56.92
C ASN A 249 3.47 13.90 55.75
N ALA A 250 3.87 12.64 56.00
CA ALA A 250 3.86 11.61 54.97
C ALA A 250 2.45 11.07 54.68
N ILE A 251 1.47 11.29 55.57
CA ILE A 251 0.11 10.74 55.45
C ILE A 251 -0.90 11.85 55.18
N LEU A 252 -1.53 11.79 54.01
CA LEU A 252 -2.45 12.82 53.51
C LEU A 252 -3.94 12.51 53.71
N ASP A 253 -4.29 11.25 53.94
CA ASP A 253 -5.69 10.82 54.07
C ASP A 253 -6.18 10.73 55.53
N GLY A 254 -5.30 11.06 56.49
CA GLY A 254 -5.53 10.93 57.94
C GLY A 254 -5.47 9.48 58.44
N SER A 255 -4.89 8.55 57.67
CA SER A 255 -4.62 7.19 58.17
C SER A 255 -3.70 7.21 59.38
N ASP A 256 -3.85 6.24 60.27
CA ASP A 256 -2.84 5.96 61.30
C ASP A 256 -1.54 5.45 60.66
N VAL A 257 -0.45 6.19 60.84
CA VAL A 257 0.89 5.85 60.35
C VAL A 257 1.44 4.59 61.02
N ASP A 258 1.08 4.34 62.29
CA ASP A 258 1.57 3.19 63.07
C ASP A 258 1.07 1.87 62.46
N MET A 259 -0.16 1.84 61.93
CA MET A 259 -0.67 0.69 61.19
C MET A 259 0.14 0.37 59.93
N LEU A 260 0.72 1.38 59.28
CA LEU A 260 1.54 1.20 58.08
C LEU A 260 2.96 0.78 58.44
N LEU A 261 3.53 1.34 59.50
CA LEU A 261 4.86 0.98 60.01
C LEU A 261 4.90 -0.46 60.53
N ALA A 262 3.82 -0.93 61.17
CA ALA A 262 3.68 -2.31 61.65
C ALA A 262 3.62 -3.34 60.50
N ASP A 263 3.13 -2.95 59.32
CA ASP A 263 3.04 -3.82 58.15
C ASP A 263 4.37 -3.82 57.37
N ARG A 264 5.00 -5.00 57.29
CA ARG A 264 6.32 -5.18 56.65
C ARG A 264 6.40 -4.75 55.18
N VAL A 265 5.26 -4.71 54.48
CA VAL A 265 5.18 -4.27 53.09
C VAL A 265 4.89 -2.77 53.04
N LYS A 266 3.85 -2.30 53.74
CA LYS A 266 3.39 -0.90 53.66
C LYS A 266 4.36 0.09 54.31
N ARG A 267 5.17 -0.33 55.29
CA ARG A 267 6.22 0.53 55.87
C ARG A 267 7.22 1.04 54.83
N ARG A 268 7.38 0.31 53.72
CA ARG A 268 8.26 0.71 52.61
C ARG A 268 7.74 1.97 51.92
N ASP A 269 6.42 2.11 51.80
CA ASP A 269 5.81 3.30 51.20
C ASP A 269 5.99 4.53 52.09
N VAL A 270 5.86 4.36 53.42
CA VAL A 270 6.16 5.40 54.42
C VAL A 270 7.63 5.82 54.34
N PHE A 271 8.56 4.86 54.35
CA PHE A 271 9.98 5.15 54.23
C PHE A 271 10.32 5.84 52.92
N MET A 272 9.70 5.44 51.80
CA MET A 272 9.89 6.10 50.51
C MET A 272 9.44 7.56 50.55
N SER A 273 8.25 7.83 51.10
CA SER A 273 7.73 9.19 51.24
C SER A 273 8.63 10.07 52.12
N VAL A 274 9.07 9.55 53.28
CA VAL A 274 9.97 10.26 54.20
C VAL A 274 11.33 10.54 53.54
N VAL A 275 11.95 9.53 52.92
CA VAL A 275 13.26 9.68 52.26
C VAL A 275 13.17 10.68 51.11
N MET A 276 12.13 10.60 50.29
CA MET A 276 12.00 11.50 49.16
C MET A 276 11.71 12.94 49.60
N THR A 277 10.94 13.12 50.68
CA THR A 277 10.76 14.43 51.32
C THR A 277 12.08 14.99 51.84
N MET A 278 12.93 14.16 52.47
CA MET A 278 14.27 14.56 52.92
C MET A 278 15.20 14.91 51.75
N ILE A 279 15.16 14.15 50.65
CA ILE A 279 15.92 14.43 49.43
C ILE A 279 15.49 15.79 48.86
N TRP A 280 14.18 16.03 48.75
CA TRP A 280 13.66 17.32 48.31
C TRP A 280 14.14 18.46 49.23
N GLU A 281 13.93 18.34 50.53
CA GLU A 281 14.25 19.36 51.53
C GLU A 281 15.75 19.70 51.56
N TYR A 282 16.62 18.69 51.56
CA TYR A 282 18.06 18.90 51.70
C TYR A 282 18.76 19.19 50.38
N VAL A 283 18.27 18.65 49.26
CA VAL A 283 18.90 18.77 47.93
C VAL A 283 18.18 19.79 47.05
N PHE A 284 16.92 19.53 46.69
CA PHE A 284 16.22 20.27 45.62
C PHE A 284 15.75 21.68 46.04
N THR A 285 15.57 21.96 47.33
CA THR A 285 15.29 23.34 47.82
C THR A 285 16.48 24.28 47.71
N ARG A 286 17.70 23.73 47.56
CA ARG A 286 18.94 24.51 47.51
C ARG A 286 19.05 25.19 46.14
N TYR A 287 19.51 26.45 46.13
CA TYR A 287 19.73 27.18 44.88
C TYR A 287 20.75 26.48 43.98
N LEU A 288 21.86 26.06 44.60
CA LEU A 288 22.80 25.08 44.08
C LEU A 288 23.27 24.25 45.29
N PHE A 289 23.12 22.93 45.24
CA PHE A 289 23.53 22.05 46.34
C PHE A 289 25.07 22.03 46.48
N GLY A 290 25.60 22.10 47.71
CA GLY A 290 27.04 22.27 47.96
C GLY A 290 27.50 23.74 48.09
N MET A 291 26.56 24.70 47.95
CA MET A 291 26.86 26.12 48.08
C MET A 291 26.56 26.65 49.49
N ASP A 292 27.53 27.37 50.04
CA ASP A 292 27.43 28.07 51.32
C ASP A 292 26.26 29.07 51.35
N ARG A 293 25.76 29.30 52.57
CA ARG A 293 24.61 30.19 52.80
C ARG A 293 24.85 31.61 52.27
N GLU A 294 26.04 32.17 52.49
CA GLU A 294 26.37 33.54 52.09
C GLU A 294 26.44 33.67 50.55
N GLN A 295 27.13 32.74 49.88
CA GLN A 295 27.23 32.72 48.42
C GLN A 295 25.85 32.61 47.77
N ARG A 296 25.00 31.73 48.32
CA ARG A 296 23.61 31.57 47.89
C ARG A 296 22.81 32.86 48.02
N GLN A 297 22.90 33.54 49.16
CA GLN A 297 22.17 34.79 49.38
C GLN A 297 22.62 35.88 48.40
N LYS A 298 23.93 35.99 48.15
CA LYS A 298 24.48 36.93 47.15
C LYS A 298 23.94 36.65 45.75
N LEU A 299 23.95 35.39 45.30
CA LEU A 299 23.44 35.02 43.98
C LEU A 299 21.93 35.25 43.85
N LYS A 300 21.14 34.86 44.86
CA LYS A 300 19.68 35.11 44.85
C LYS A 300 19.35 36.61 44.82
N SER A 301 20.08 37.42 45.58
CA SER A 301 19.89 38.87 45.58
C SER A 301 20.27 39.49 44.24
N LEU A 302 21.37 39.02 43.64
CA LEU A 302 21.82 39.50 42.34
C LEU A 302 20.83 39.09 41.24
N GLU A 303 20.36 37.85 41.23
CA GLU A 303 19.33 37.38 40.32
C GLU A 303 18.07 38.24 40.41
N LYS A 304 17.56 38.49 41.62
CA LYS A 304 16.40 39.37 41.84
C LYS A 304 16.62 40.76 41.25
N THR A 305 17.78 41.36 41.51
CA THR A 305 18.12 42.70 41.00
C THR A 305 18.21 42.70 39.47
N LEU A 306 18.77 41.64 38.87
CA LEU A 306 18.86 41.48 37.42
C LEU A 306 17.48 41.27 36.79
N SER A 307 16.58 40.52 37.44
CA SER A 307 15.20 40.32 36.98
C SER A 307 14.34 41.58 37.01
N GLU A 308 14.67 42.57 37.86
CA GLU A 308 13.96 43.85 37.92
C GLU A 308 14.29 44.78 36.74
N VAL A 309 15.43 44.59 36.07
CA VAL A 309 15.95 45.53 35.05
C VAL A 309 16.20 44.87 33.69
N GLY A 310 16.59 43.60 33.69
CA GLY A 310 17.04 42.86 32.50
C GLY A 310 15.93 42.02 31.84
N PRO A 311 16.03 41.74 30.53
CA PRO A 311 15.16 40.78 29.87
C PRO A 311 15.29 39.39 30.49
N THR A 312 14.17 38.67 30.66
CA THR A 312 14.11 37.35 31.32
C THR A 312 15.15 36.36 30.76
N ARG A 313 15.26 36.29 29.43
CA ARG A 313 16.27 35.46 28.74
C ARG A 313 17.71 35.77 29.15
N ALA A 314 18.06 37.04 29.30
CA ALA A 314 19.42 37.43 29.68
C ALA A 314 19.73 36.99 31.12
N VAL A 315 18.75 37.11 32.02
CA VAL A 315 18.88 36.67 33.42
C VAL A 315 18.95 35.14 33.51
N ALA A 316 18.09 34.42 32.79
CA ALA A 316 18.10 32.97 32.71
C ALA A 316 19.42 32.43 32.16
N GLN A 317 19.94 33.04 31.09
CA GLN A 317 21.25 32.71 30.53
C GLN A 317 22.39 33.01 31.53
N TRP A 318 22.35 34.15 32.21
CA TRP A 318 23.31 34.49 33.25
C TRP A 318 23.31 33.46 34.38
N ARG A 319 22.14 33.07 34.89
CA ARG A 319 21.99 32.03 35.92
C ARG A 319 22.62 30.72 35.46
N ALA A 320 22.19 30.23 34.29
CA ALA A 320 22.65 28.96 33.73
C ALA A 320 24.18 28.91 33.59
N ILE A 321 24.78 29.96 33.01
CA ILE A 321 26.25 30.04 32.81
C ILE A 321 26.97 30.12 34.15
N THR A 322 26.53 31.02 35.03
CA THR A 322 27.18 31.24 36.33
C THR A 322 27.17 29.97 37.17
N LEU A 323 26.02 29.29 37.27
CA LEU A 323 25.90 28.05 38.03
C LEU A 323 26.71 26.90 37.42
N THR A 324 26.77 26.82 36.09
CA THR A 324 27.59 25.81 35.39
C THR A 324 29.09 26.03 35.61
N LEU A 325 29.55 27.27 35.69
CA LEU A 325 30.95 27.58 35.97
C LEU A 325 31.29 27.32 37.45
N LEU A 326 30.41 27.72 38.36
CA LEU A 326 30.59 27.48 39.79
C LEU A 326 30.61 25.99 40.14
N SER A 327 29.79 25.17 39.48
CA SER A 327 29.74 23.72 39.74
C SER A 327 31.04 22.98 39.36
N LYS A 328 31.85 23.55 38.47
CA LYS A 328 33.14 22.98 38.01
C LYS A 328 34.32 23.34 38.92
N ARG A 329 34.14 24.22 39.91
CA ARG A 329 35.24 24.64 40.80
C ARG A 329 35.61 23.50 41.76
N GLU A 330 36.89 23.17 41.85
CA GLU A 330 37.37 22.06 42.69
C GLU A 330 36.94 22.16 44.17
N GLN A 331 37.04 23.36 44.76
CA GLN A 331 36.56 23.62 46.12
C GLN A 331 35.06 23.33 46.29
N PHE A 332 34.26 23.66 45.28
CA PHE A 332 32.83 23.38 45.28
C PHE A 332 32.55 21.87 45.18
N ILE A 333 33.30 21.15 44.33
CA ILE A 333 33.17 19.69 44.20
C ILE A 333 33.47 19.00 45.54
N GLN A 334 34.50 19.45 46.26
CA GLN A 334 34.86 18.93 47.58
C GLN A 334 33.79 19.25 48.63
N GLN A 335 33.29 20.50 48.68
CA GLN A 335 32.21 20.87 49.60
C GLN A 335 30.94 20.07 49.32
N ARG A 336 30.56 19.93 48.05
CA ARG A 336 29.42 19.12 47.63
C ARG A 336 29.55 17.67 48.09
N ALA A 337 30.73 17.07 48.01
CA ALA A 337 30.95 15.71 48.49
C ALA A 337 30.74 15.60 50.01
N GLN A 338 31.24 16.57 50.79
CA GLN A 338 31.02 16.63 52.25
C GLN A 338 29.54 16.81 52.60
N ASP A 339 28.85 17.74 51.94
CA ASP A 339 27.42 17.97 52.13
C ASP A 339 26.60 16.74 51.74
N THR A 340 27.01 16.02 50.69
CA THR A 340 26.36 14.76 50.28
C THR A 340 26.46 13.71 51.40
N GLU A 341 27.64 13.53 52.00
CA GLU A 341 27.81 12.59 53.12
C GLU A 341 26.98 13.01 54.35
N ALA A 342 26.87 14.31 54.63
CA ALA A 342 26.03 14.81 55.72
C ALA A 342 24.55 14.45 55.50
N VAL A 343 24.02 14.62 54.27
CA VAL A 343 22.64 14.25 53.94
C VAL A 343 22.43 12.72 53.98
N VAL A 344 23.39 11.94 53.49
CA VAL A 344 23.37 10.47 53.59
C VAL A 344 23.26 10.04 55.06
N HIS A 345 24.08 10.63 55.93
CA HIS A 345 24.07 10.33 57.36
C HIS A 345 22.74 10.71 58.01
N GLU A 346 22.18 11.89 57.69
CA GLU A 346 20.90 12.35 58.25
C GLU A 346 19.73 11.44 57.85
N ILE A 347 19.61 11.10 56.56
CA ILE A 347 18.58 10.18 56.05
C ILE A 347 18.71 8.80 56.70
N TYR A 348 19.93 8.26 56.71
CA TYR A 348 20.19 6.96 57.31
C TYR A 348 19.89 6.94 58.81
N SER A 349 20.34 7.95 59.56
CA SER A 349 20.12 8.06 61.00
C SER A 349 18.62 8.12 61.33
N THR A 350 17.87 8.94 60.60
CA THR A 350 16.41 9.08 60.73
C THR A 350 15.71 7.73 60.57
N LEU A 351 16.01 6.99 59.50
CA LEU A 351 15.39 5.69 59.28
C LEU A 351 15.92 4.59 60.21
N ALA A 352 17.18 4.65 60.62
CA ALA A 352 17.76 3.69 61.56
C ALA A 352 17.14 3.82 62.96
N VAL A 353 16.61 5.00 63.33
CA VAL A 353 15.79 5.16 64.54
C VAL A 353 14.48 4.39 64.41
N LEU A 354 13.84 4.38 63.23
CA LEU A 354 12.59 3.65 62.98
C LEU A 354 12.81 2.14 62.92
N LEU A 355 13.81 1.71 62.15
CA LEU A 355 14.09 0.29 61.89
C LEU A 355 15.61 0.06 61.83
N PRO A 356 16.26 -0.22 62.97
CA PRO A 356 17.71 -0.36 63.02
C PRO A 356 18.20 -1.55 62.16
N PRO A 357 19.07 -1.33 61.15
CA PRO A 357 19.63 -2.40 60.33
C PRO A 357 20.69 -3.23 61.08
N PRO A 358 20.91 -4.51 60.70
CA PRO A 358 21.95 -5.36 61.30
C PRO A 358 23.35 -4.76 61.14
N SER A 359 24.17 -4.79 62.19
CA SER A 359 25.49 -4.11 62.25
C SER A 359 26.42 -4.46 61.08
N HIS A 360 26.40 -5.72 60.60
CA HIS A 360 27.23 -6.17 59.50
C HIS A 360 26.78 -5.65 58.12
N LEU A 361 25.53 -5.19 57.97
CA LEU A 361 24.97 -4.67 56.71
C LEU A 361 24.92 -3.13 56.68
N GLN A 362 25.21 -2.45 57.78
CA GLN A 362 25.11 -0.98 57.89
C GLN A 362 25.98 -0.25 56.87
N ARG A 363 27.23 -0.69 56.69
CA ARG A 363 28.15 -0.08 55.72
C ARG A 363 27.63 -0.25 54.29
N GLN A 364 27.13 -1.43 53.95
CA GLN A 364 26.62 -1.73 52.62
C GLN A 364 25.38 -0.88 52.28
N ILE A 365 24.44 -0.74 53.22
CA ILE A 365 23.23 0.04 52.96
C ILE A 365 23.53 1.54 52.89
N GLN A 366 24.44 2.05 53.72
CA GLN A 366 24.93 3.45 53.63
C GLN A 366 25.63 3.72 52.31
N GLU A 367 26.51 2.82 51.85
CA GLU A 367 27.18 2.97 50.56
C GLU A 367 26.19 2.98 49.39
N SER A 368 25.17 2.12 49.44
CA SER A 368 24.10 2.17 48.45
C SER A 368 23.28 3.47 48.52
N LEU A 369 23.06 4.05 49.71
CA LEU A 369 22.41 5.35 49.87
C LEU A 369 23.25 6.47 49.26
N ARG A 370 24.58 6.44 49.41
CA ARG A 370 25.48 7.41 48.76
C ARG A 370 25.27 7.44 47.25
N ASN A 371 25.09 6.28 46.62
CA ASN A 371 24.86 6.21 45.17
C ASN A 371 23.53 6.86 44.77
N VAL A 372 22.46 6.65 45.56
CA VAL A 372 21.16 7.34 45.37
C VAL A 372 21.31 8.85 45.53
N MET A 373 22.02 9.29 46.56
CA MET A 373 22.25 10.71 46.82
C MET A 373 23.12 11.36 45.75
N ARG A 374 24.10 10.64 45.20
CA ARG A 374 24.92 11.13 44.08
C ARG A 374 24.06 11.44 42.86
N LEU A 375 23.14 10.53 42.51
CA LEU A 375 22.17 10.73 41.43
C LEU A 375 21.25 11.94 41.70
N ALA A 376 20.71 12.05 42.92
CA ALA A 376 19.85 13.20 43.30
C ALA A 376 20.58 14.54 43.20
N VAL A 377 21.83 14.60 43.66
CA VAL A 377 22.66 15.80 43.65
C VAL A 377 23.07 16.18 42.23
N GLU A 378 23.44 15.21 41.39
CA GLU A 378 23.75 15.44 39.98
C GLU A 378 22.53 15.99 39.23
N LEU A 379 21.37 15.34 39.39
CA LEU A 379 20.10 15.79 38.80
C LEU A 379 19.73 17.21 39.26
N SER A 380 19.85 17.50 40.56
CA SER A 380 19.59 18.84 41.08
C SER A 380 20.50 19.90 40.47
N ILE A 381 21.76 19.59 40.17
CA ILE A 381 22.69 20.53 39.53
C ILE A 381 22.30 20.69 38.05
N GLU A 382 22.05 19.60 37.34
CA GLU A 382 21.67 19.64 35.92
C GLU A 382 20.38 20.43 35.68
N MET A 383 19.37 20.27 36.56
CA MET A 383 18.13 21.06 36.52
C MET A 383 18.40 22.56 36.73
N ARG A 384 19.25 22.91 37.70
CA ARG A 384 19.55 24.31 38.06
C ARG A 384 20.44 25.02 37.04
N THR A 385 21.19 24.28 36.23
CA THR A 385 22.06 24.84 35.18
C THR A 385 21.36 25.01 33.82
N GLN A 386 20.10 24.59 33.67
CA GLN A 386 19.31 24.90 32.49
C GLN A 386 18.86 26.37 32.48
N ARG A 387 18.58 26.90 31.28
CA ARG A 387 17.98 28.23 31.09
C ARG A 387 16.53 28.23 31.56
N ALA A 388 15.74 27.24 31.15
CA ALA A 388 14.44 26.98 31.75
C ALA A 388 14.56 26.67 33.25
N GLU A 389 13.52 26.96 34.01
CA GLU A 389 13.47 26.65 35.44
C GLU A 389 12.82 25.29 35.66
N TYR A 390 13.65 24.29 35.93
CA TYR A 390 13.17 22.98 36.37
C TYR A 390 13.03 22.96 37.89
N ILE A 391 11.82 22.72 38.39
CA ILE A 391 11.47 22.82 39.80
C ILE A 391 10.83 21.53 40.26
N MET A 392 11.42 20.90 41.28
CA MET A 392 10.76 19.86 42.05
C MET A 392 9.94 20.52 43.15
N LEU A 393 8.62 20.44 43.03
CA LEU A 393 7.69 21.07 43.96
C LEU A 393 7.72 20.39 45.33
N PRO A 394 7.42 21.13 46.41
CA PRO A 394 7.23 20.52 47.74
C PRO A 394 6.23 19.36 47.64
N PRO A 395 6.52 18.20 48.26
CA PRO A 395 5.51 17.18 48.46
C PRO A 395 4.28 17.80 49.12
N LEU A 396 3.10 17.40 48.67
CA LEU A 396 1.84 17.82 49.31
C LEU A 396 1.86 17.40 50.78
N GLN A 397 1.36 18.27 51.65
CA GLN A 397 1.28 18.06 53.10
C GLN A 397 -0.18 18.05 53.55
N PRO A 398 -0.51 17.32 54.62
CA PRO A 398 -1.84 17.38 55.21
C PRO A 398 -2.04 18.72 55.91
N GLU A 399 -3.24 19.29 55.80
CA GLU A 399 -3.63 20.48 56.55
C GLU A 399 -4.49 20.07 57.74
N TYR A 400 -4.09 20.48 58.95
CA TYR A 400 -4.81 20.20 60.19
C TYR A 400 -5.39 21.48 60.79
N ASP A 401 -6.58 21.39 61.37
CA ASP A 401 -7.25 22.49 62.05
C ASP A 401 -6.66 22.69 63.47
N THR A 402 -7.17 23.68 64.21
CA THR A 402 -6.73 23.96 65.58
C THR A 402 -7.01 22.83 66.57
N ASN A 403 -7.86 21.86 66.20
CA ASN A 403 -8.24 20.71 67.02
C ASN A 403 -7.40 19.47 66.69
N GLY A 404 -6.57 19.53 65.64
CA GLY A 404 -5.77 18.41 65.15
C GLY A 404 -6.53 17.52 64.15
N ASP A 405 -7.69 17.95 63.67
CA ASP A 405 -8.47 17.23 62.66
C ASP A 405 -8.06 17.67 61.24
N LEU A 406 -8.08 16.73 60.29
CA LEU A 406 -7.71 17.02 58.90
C LEU A 406 -8.72 17.97 58.24
N VAL A 407 -8.26 19.16 57.81
CA VAL A 407 -9.07 20.24 57.21
C VAL A 407 -9.67 19.80 55.88
N ALA A 408 -8.83 19.24 55.00
CA ALA A 408 -9.23 18.80 53.67
C ALA A 408 -8.39 17.61 53.22
N LYS A 409 -9.04 16.66 52.55
CA LYS A 409 -8.37 15.52 51.93
C LYS A 409 -7.91 15.91 50.53
N VAL A 410 -6.65 15.61 50.23
CA VAL A 410 -6.07 15.83 48.91
C VAL A 410 -6.72 14.87 47.91
N THR A 411 -7.37 15.41 46.87
CA THR A 411 -7.96 14.63 45.78
C THR A 411 -6.93 14.34 44.69
N PHE A 412 -7.06 13.18 44.05
CA PHE A 412 -6.21 12.77 42.93
C PHE A 412 -6.53 13.61 41.68
N ASN A 413 -5.49 14.09 40.99
CA ASN A 413 -5.59 14.83 39.73
C ASN A 413 -4.74 14.14 38.66
N ALA A 414 -5.35 13.66 37.57
CA ALA A 414 -4.66 12.83 36.58
C ALA A 414 -3.63 13.61 35.74
N SER A 415 -3.76 14.94 35.68
CA SER A 415 -2.81 15.80 34.95
C SER A 415 -1.51 16.03 35.73
N LEU A 416 -1.56 15.94 37.07
CA LEU A 416 -0.42 16.26 37.95
C LEU A 416 0.15 15.03 38.67
N MET A 417 -0.61 13.94 38.74
CA MET A 417 -0.30 12.78 39.58
C MET A 417 -0.42 11.47 38.82
N ASN A 418 0.40 10.50 39.20
CA ASN A 418 0.37 9.14 38.72
C ASN A 418 0.24 8.15 39.88
N GLU A 419 -0.71 7.22 39.77
CA GLU A 419 -0.93 6.18 40.77
C GLU A 419 0.06 5.03 40.60
N ARG A 420 0.66 4.56 41.70
CA ARG A 420 1.79 3.62 41.66
C ARG A 420 1.52 2.23 42.27
N SER A 421 0.33 1.97 42.79
CA SER A 421 0.00 0.67 43.38
C SER A 421 -0.04 -0.46 42.33
N GLY A 422 -0.29 -0.13 41.06
CA GLY A 422 -0.46 -1.11 39.99
C GLY A 422 -1.79 -1.88 40.07
N GLU A 423 -2.70 -1.46 40.95
CA GLU A 423 -4.02 -2.08 41.15
C GLU A 423 -5.12 -1.38 40.33
N THR A 424 -4.82 -0.25 39.68
CA THR A 424 -5.78 0.60 38.97
C THR A 424 -5.55 0.57 37.47
N THR A 425 -6.63 0.65 36.69
CA THR A 425 -6.58 0.51 35.22
C THR A 425 -6.29 1.83 34.51
N SER A 426 -6.73 2.98 35.07
CA SER A 426 -6.46 4.32 34.51
C SER A 426 -6.43 5.42 35.57
N ASN A 427 -5.57 6.43 35.40
CA ASN A 427 -5.52 7.63 36.25
C ASN A 427 -6.80 8.49 36.11
N ASP A 428 -7.39 8.56 34.92
CA ASP A 428 -8.60 9.37 34.67
C ASP A 428 -9.81 8.85 35.47
N GLU A 429 -9.91 7.52 35.63
CA GLU A 429 -10.95 6.90 36.45
C GLU A 429 -10.80 7.24 37.95
N LEU A 430 -9.56 7.44 38.41
CA LEU A 430 -9.26 7.82 39.79
C LEU A 430 -9.68 9.26 40.09
N GLU A 431 -9.46 10.16 39.14
CA GLU A 431 -9.92 11.54 39.24
C GLU A 431 -11.45 11.59 39.18
N ALA A 432 -12.08 10.89 38.22
CA ALA A 432 -13.53 10.86 38.06
C ALA A 432 -14.28 10.35 39.31
N ARG A 433 -13.69 9.40 40.05
CA ARG A 433 -14.27 8.88 41.30
C ARG A 433 -13.93 9.72 42.55
N GLY A 434 -13.17 10.81 42.41
CA GLY A 434 -12.72 11.63 43.53
C GLY A 434 -11.81 10.87 44.50
N ALA A 435 -10.89 10.05 43.98
CA ALA A 435 -9.98 9.27 44.80
C ALA A 435 -9.16 10.18 45.72
N ILE A 436 -8.99 9.78 46.97
CA ILE A 436 -8.19 10.51 47.95
C ILE A 436 -6.75 10.03 47.87
N VAL A 437 -5.80 10.97 47.81
CA VAL A 437 -4.37 10.68 47.89
C VAL A 437 -4.02 10.33 49.33
N LYS A 438 -3.37 9.18 49.52
CA LYS A 438 -2.90 8.71 50.82
C LYS A 438 -1.50 9.22 51.15
N MET A 439 -0.59 9.20 50.19
CA MET A 439 0.79 9.65 50.38
C MET A 439 1.48 9.93 49.05
N VAL A 440 2.48 10.82 49.09
CA VAL A 440 3.36 11.13 47.95
C VAL A 440 4.64 10.31 48.06
N LEU A 441 4.92 9.51 47.03
CA LEU A 441 6.14 8.70 46.92
C LEU A 441 7.24 9.41 46.14
N PHE A 442 6.87 10.26 45.18
CA PHE A 442 7.80 11.13 44.45
C PHE A 442 7.13 12.47 44.10
N PRO A 443 7.80 13.62 44.27
CA PRO A 443 7.18 14.93 44.09
C PRO A 443 7.02 15.28 42.60
N LEU A 444 6.10 16.20 42.32
CA LEU A 444 5.87 16.74 40.97
C LEU A 444 7.09 17.57 40.52
N VAL A 445 7.51 17.37 39.27
CA VAL A 445 8.55 18.17 38.62
C VAL A 445 7.95 18.93 37.45
N VAL A 446 8.15 20.25 37.43
CA VAL A 446 7.68 21.14 36.37
C VAL A 446 8.84 21.87 35.72
N LYS A 447 8.68 22.20 34.44
CA LYS A 447 9.52 23.13 33.69
C LYS A 447 8.75 24.43 33.53
N LYS A 448 9.35 25.54 33.94
CA LYS A 448 8.84 26.88 33.70
C LYS A 448 9.69 27.60 32.66
N GLY A 449 9.01 28.14 31.65
CA GLY A 449 9.63 28.81 30.51
C GLY A 449 10.20 27.86 29.46
N ASP A 450 10.52 28.41 28.29
CA ASP A 450 11.08 27.70 27.15
C ASP A 450 12.60 27.44 27.29
N ASP A 451 13.21 26.85 26.26
CA ASP A 451 14.65 26.56 26.23
C ASP A 451 15.55 27.80 26.26
N PHE A 452 14.99 28.99 26.00
CA PHE A 452 15.67 30.27 26.14
C PHE A 452 15.44 30.90 27.52
N GLY A 453 14.57 30.32 28.35
CA GLY A 453 14.18 30.84 29.65
C GLY A 453 13.15 31.98 29.55
N GLU A 454 12.35 32.01 28.48
CA GLU A 454 11.25 32.96 28.28
C GLU A 454 9.89 32.30 28.49
N GLY A 455 8.87 33.09 28.85
CA GLY A 455 7.52 32.61 29.11
C GLY A 455 7.27 32.21 30.56
N GLU A 456 5.98 32.21 30.93
CA GLU A 456 5.52 31.83 32.27
C GLU A 456 4.82 30.47 32.28
N ASP A 457 4.66 29.83 31.12
CA ASP A 457 3.98 28.55 30.99
C ASP A 457 4.73 27.45 31.77
N GLU A 458 3.95 26.65 32.50
CA GLU A 458 4.44 25.53 33.29
C GLU A 458 4.05 24.21 32.63
N ILE A 459 5.05 23.38 32.33
CA ILE A 459 4.89 22.06 31.74
C ILE A 459 5.23 21.02 32.80
N VAL A 460 4.36 20.03 32.97
CA VAL A 460 4.65 18.87 33.82
C VAL A 460 5.70 18.01 33.13
N VAL A 461 6.87 17.88 33.75
CA VAL A 461 7.98 17.05 33.25
C VAL A 461 7.86 15.64 33.83
N CYS A 462 7.66 15.54 35.14
CA CYS A 462 7.48 14.26 35.81
C CYS A 462 6.32 14.37 36.81
N PRO A 463 5.19 13.66 36.59
CA PRO A 463 4.04 13.74 37.48
C PRO A 463 4.38 13.18 38.87
N ALA A 464 3.73 13.73 39.90
CA ALA A 464 3.91 13.23 41.26
C ALA A 464 3.49 11.75 41.35
N GLN A 465 4.35 10.90 41.88
CA GLN A 465 4.02 9.49 42.09
C GLN A 465 3.34 9.35 43.45
N VAL A 466 2.11 8.86 43.48
CA VAL A 466 1.28 8.81 44.69
C VAL A 466 0.65 7.44 44.89
N LEU A 467 0.23 7.17 46.13
CA LEU A 467 -0.69 6.07 46.43
C LEU A 467 -2.05 6.65 46.82
N VAL A 468 -3.10 6.07 46.29
CA VAL A 468 -4.48 6.44 46.64
C VAL A 468 -5.01 5.60 47.81
N ALA A 469 -5.89 6.19 48.61
CA ALA A 469 -6.58 5.50 49.69
C ALA A 469 -7.47 4.39 49.12
N LYS A 470 -7.33 3.17 49.64
CA LYS A 470 -8.17 2.05 49.21
C LYS A 470 -9.59 2.21 49.77
N PRO A 471 -10.65 2.01 48.96
CA PRO A 471 -12.00 1.90 49.51
C PRO A 471 -12.02 0.74 50.51
N LYS A 472 -12.51 1.00 51.73
CA LYS A 472 -12.67 -0.06 52.73
C LYS A 472 -13.69 -1.05 52.18
N ASP A 473 -13.24 -2.20 51.70
CA ASP A 473 -14.12 -3.34 51.43
C ASP A 473 -14.88 -3.61 52.73
N LYS A 474 -16.18 -3.33 52.73
CA LYS A 474 -17.09 -3.84 53.75
C LYS A 474 -17.03 -5.35 53.61
N LYS A 475 -16.16 -6.00 54.40
CA LYS A 475 -16.17 -7.45 54.57
C LYS A 475 -17.61 -7.85 54.87
N VAL A 476 -18.29 -8.44 53.90
CA VAL A 476 -19.55 -9.12 54.10
C VAL A 476 -19.21 -10.31 54.99
N VAL A 477 -19.37 -10.14 56.31
CA VAL A 477 -19.28 -11.22 57.27
C VAL A 477 -20.40 -12.18 56.92
N ARG A 478 -20.06 -13.26 56.22
CA ARG A 478 -20.96 -14.39 55.99
C ARG A 478 -21.19 -15.04 57.35
N VAL A 479 -22.26 -14.64 58.02
CA VAL A 479 -22.78 -15.33 59.19
C VAL A 479 -23.17 -16.73 58.73
N LEU A 480 -22.41 -17.74 59.16
CA LEU A 480 -22.87 -19.12 59.19
C LEU A 480 -22.96 -19.53 60.66
N SER A 481 -24.18 -19.51 61.15
CA SER A 481 -24.62 -20.26 62.31
C SER A 481 -24.45 -21.76 62.04
N GLY A 482 -23.92 -22.51 63.01
CA GLY A 482 -23.90 -23.98 62.96
C GLY A 482 -23.02 -24.54 64.08
N ALA A 483 -23.67 -25.13 65.07
CA ALA A 483 -23.13 -25.52 66.37
C ALA A 483 -22.42 -26.90 66.39
N MET A 484 -21.81 -27.15 67.56
CA MET A 484 -21.48 -28.46 68.20
C MET A 484 -20.05 -29.03 68.07
N SER A 485 -19.29 -28.74 69.13
CA SER A 485 -18.67 -29.69 70.09
C SER A 485 -17.70 -30.79 69.64
N SER A 486 -16.54 -30.73 70.32
CA SER A 486 -15.77 -31.82 70.96
C SER A 486 -14.64 -32.55 70.21
N HIS A 487 -13.47 -32.43 70.85
CA HIS A 487 -12.44 -33.43 71.13
C HIS A 487 -11.26 -33.71 70.18
N GLN A 488 -10.09 -33.35 70.73
CA GLN A 488 -8.89 -34.16 70.99
C GLN A 488 -7.92 -34.57 69.87
N LYS A 489 -6.68 -34.11 70.10
CA LYS A 489 -5.38 -34.83 70.12
C LYS A 489 -4.60 -35.09 68.82
N SER A 490 -3.35 -34.63 68.91
CA SER A 490 -2.08 -35.31 68.62
C SER A 490 -1.63 -35.56 67.16
N SER A 491 -0.61 -34.79 66.78
CA SER A 491 0.75 -35.22 66.40
C SER A 491 1.01 -36.09 65.16
N LEU A 492 2.11 -35.71 64.50
CA LEU A 492 3.07 -36.49 63.69
C LEU A 492 2.87 -36.54 62.16
N SER A 493 3.70 -35.71 61.51
CA SER A 493 4.63 -36.04 60.41
C SER A 493 4.37 -37.28 59.56
N LEU A 494 4.32 -37.11 58.24
CA LEU A 494 4.90 -38.05 57.28
C LEU A 494 5.16 -37.41 55.90
N ALA A 495 6.44 -37.50 55.53
CA ALA A 495 7.06 -37.67 54.21
C ALA A 495 6.32 -37.27 52.92
N ALA A 496 7.06 -36.52 52.10
CA ALA A 496 6.89 -36.42 50.66
C ALA A 496 7.38 -37.71 49.95
N PRO A 497 6.90 -37.94 48.71
CA PRO A 497 7.78 -38.41 47.66
C PRO A 497 7.66 -37.61 46.35
N GLU A 498 8.74 -37.66 45.59
CA GLU A 498 8.98 -36.97 44.33
C GLU A 498 8.34 -37.65 43.10
N SER A 499 8.09 -36.80 42.09
CA SER A 499 8.23 -37.02 40.65
C SER A 499 7.26 -37.93 39.89
N SER A 500 6.68 -37.38 38.82
CA SER A 500 6.56 -38.10 37.54
C SER A 500 6.43 -37.14 36.36
N VAL A 501 7.38 -37.32 35.45
CA VAL A 501 7.42 -36.86 34.07
C VAL A 501 6.30 -37.56 33.30
N MET A 502 5.62 -36.89 32.38
CA MET A 502 4.78 -37.55 31.38
C MET A 502 5.08 -37.05 29.98
N ASP A 503 5.45 -38.03 29.17
CA ASP A 503 5.81 -38.06 27.76
C ASP A 503 4.58 -37.76 26.87
N LEU A 504 4.79 -37.12 25.72
CA LEU A 504 3.77 -36.99 24.67
C LEU A 504 4.36 -37.47 23.33
N SER A 505 4.01 -38.71 22.98
CA SER A 505 3.86 -39.14 21.58
C SER A 505 2.72 -38.34 20.95
N GLY A 506 2.72 -37.91 19.69
CA GLY A 506 3.35 -38.44 18.49
C GLY A 506 2.23 -38.82 17.52
N SER A 507 2.09 -38.12 16.38
CA SER A 507 1.51 -38.71 15.17
C SER A 507 1.85 -37.89 13.92
N ASN A 508 2.51 -38.60 13.00
CA ASN A 508 2.54 -38.38 11.55
C ASN A 508 1.09 -38.29 10.98
N VAL A 509 0.79 -37.83 9.77
CA VAL A 509 1.36 -38.16 8.45
C VAL A 509 0.87 -37.09 7.43
N PHE A 510 1.78 -36.54 6.62
CA PHE A 510 1.79 -36.49 5.13
C PHE A 510 2.71 -35.38 4.63
#